data_AF-A0A850T6L4-F1
#
_entry.id   AF-A0A850T6L4-F1
#
_cell.length_a   1.000
_cell.length_b   1.000
_cell.length_c   1.000
_cell.angle_alpha   90.00
_cell.angle_beta   90.00
_cell.angle_gamma   90.00
#
_symmetry.space_group_name_H-M   'P 1'
#
loop_
_entity.id
_entity.type
_entity.pdbx_description
1 polymer ?
#
loop_
_entity_poly.entity_id
_entity_poly.type
_entity_poly.pdbx_seq_one_letter_code
_entity_poly.pdbx_strand_id
1 'polypeptide(L)'
;MTNLDTTYEGGQRSGGMMWLYMPVLLILFLGGALSVAAYSFSEQDLTIAESIAAGFGGLAGIILGLIGAAIGIIVGLVGALIGLVAAGGAVAITLFIVGSPIIAIILFALLLRRNKSVCPDPGAHPAA
;
A
#
# COMPACT_ATOMS: atom_id res chain seq x y z
N MET A 1 28.37 -45.86 32.69
CA MET A 1 28.23 -44.51 32.12
C MET A 1 26.74 -44.19 32.08
N THR A 2 26.36 -43.19 32.85
CA THR A 2 25.01 -42.66 33.04
C THR A 2 24.53 -41.96 31.77
N ASN A 3 23.50 -42.50 31.12
CA ASN A 3 22.68 -41.75 30.14
C ASN A 3 21.47 -41.19 30.89
N LEU A 4 21.71 -40.10 31.62
CA LEU A 4 20.69 -39.09 31.86
C LEU A 4 20.74 -38.13 30.66
N ASP A 5 19.61 -37.50 30.37
CA ASP A 5 19.46 -36.45 29.35
C ASP A 5 19.29 -36.97 27.93
N THR A 6 18.09 -37.46 27.62
CA THR A 6 17.25 -36.87 26.58
C THR A 6 15.91 -37.61 26.52
N THR A 7 15.13 -37.50 27.59
CA THR A 7 13.67 -37.55 27.45
C THR A 7 13.27 -36.18 26.86
N TYR A 8 13.65 -35.94 25.61
CA TYR A 8 13.04 -34.89 24.81
C TYR A 8 11.60 -35.36 24.63
N GLU A 9 10.72 -34.79 25.44
CA GLU A 9 9.30 -35.07 25.43
C GLU A 9 8.81 -35.05 23.99
N GLY A 10 8.50 -36.25 23.48
CA GLY A 10 7.78 -36.50 22.25
C GLY A 10 6.33 -36.03 22.38
N GLY A 11 6.14 -34.76 22.71
CA GLY A 11 4.86 -34.05 22.70
C GLY A 11 4.57 -33.53 21.30
N GLN A 12 4.56 -34.41 20.31
CA GLN A 12 4.08 -34.13 18.96
C GLN A 12 2.54 -34.01 19.01
N ARG A 13 2.04 -33.00 19.73
CA ARG A 13 0.62 -32.69 19.87
C ARG A 13 0.20 -31.84 18.68
N SER A 14 -0.40 -32.51 17.70
CA SER A 14 -1.29 -31.98 16.64
C SER A 14 -1.61 -30.47 16.77
N GLY A 15 -0.72 -29.62 16.24
CA GLY A 15 -0.82 -28.15 16.31
C GLY A 15 -1.74 -27.54 15.25
N GLY A 16 -2.37 -28.35 14.39
CA GLY A 16 -3.15 -27.85 13.25
C GLY A 16 -4.46 -27.15 13.65
N MET A 17 -5.12 -27.61 14.71
CA MET A 17 -6.38 -27.01 15.18
C MET A 17 -6.18 -25.83 16.13
N MET A 18 -5.02 -25.75 16.81
CA MET A 18 -4.74 -24.70 17.78
C MET A 18 -4.73 -23.30 17.13
N TRP A 19 -4.32 -23.21 15.86
CA TRP A 19 -4.32 -21.96 15.10
C TRP A 19 -5.74 -21.45 14.77
N LEU A 20 -6.71 -22.34 14.60
CA LEU A 20 -8.13 -21.98 14.40
C LEU A 20 -8.80 -21.59 15.71
N TYR A 21 -8.48 -22.27 16.82
CA TYR A 21 -9.04 -21.94 18.13
C TYR A 21 -8.42 -20.71 18.78
N MET A 22 -7.15 -20.41 18.49
CA MET A 22 -6.45 -19.24 19.03
C MET A 22 -7.22 -17.91 18.83
N PRO A 23 -7.67 -17.52 17.63
CA PRO A 23 -8.42 -16.28 17.45
C PRO A 23 -9.77 -16.32 18.16
N VAL A 24 -10.45 -17.46 18.19
CA VAL A 24 -11.74 -17.62 18.90
C VAL A 24 -11.54 -17.41 20.41
N LEU A 25 -10.49 -18.00 20.98
CA LEU A 25 -10.14 -17.84 22.39
C LEU A 25 -9.75 -16.40 22.71
N LEU A 26 -8.99 -15.73 21.84
CA LEU A 26 -8.63 -14.33 22.01
C LEU A 26 -9.86 -13.42 21.96
N ILE A 27 -10.79 -13.66 21.03
CA ILE A 27 -12.05 -12.91 20.94
C ILE A 27 -12.91 -13.15 22.18
N LEU A 28 -13.02 -14.40 22.64
CA LEU A 28 -13.79 -14.74 23.83
C LEU A 28 -13.19 -14.11 25.09
N PHE A 29 -11.87 -14.18 25.24
CA PHE A 29 -11.13 -13.63 26.37
C PHE A 29 -11.20 -12.10 26.40
N LEU A 30 -10.90 -11.46 25.27
CA LEU A 30 -10.91 -10.01 25.15
C LEU A 30 -12.34 -9.47 25.26
N GLY A 31 -13.32 -10.12 24.62
CA GLY A 31 -14.73 -9.77 24.73
C GLY A 31 -15.23 -9.87 26.16
N GLY A 32 -14.91 -10.97 26.85
CA GLY A 32 -15.22 -11.13 28.28
C GLY A 32 -14.55 -10.09 29.18
N ALA A 33 -13.27 -9.77 28.93
CA ALA A 33 -12.58 -8.71 29.66
C ALA A 33 -13.23 -7.33 29.45
N LEU A 34 -13.61 -7.00 28.21
CA LEU A 34 -14.36 -5.79 27.90
C LEU A 34 -15.76 -5.78 28.54
N SER A 35 -16.42 -6.94 28.67
CA SER A 35 -17.71 -7.04 29.35
C SER A 35 -17.60 -6.79 30.85
N VAL A 36 -16.57 -7.33 31.51
CA VAL A 36 -16.28 -7.06 32.93
C VAL A 36 -15.93 -5.58 33.13
N ALA A 37 -15.16 -5.00 32.21
CA ALA A 37 -14.86 -3.58 32.23
C ALA A 37 -16.13 -2.72 32.05
N ALA A 38 -17.01 -3.08 31.11
CA ALA A 38 -18.28 -2.40 30.91
C ALA A 38 -19.20 -2.50 32.13
N TYR A 39 -19.20 -3.64 32.83
CA TYR A 39 -19.97 -3.81 34.06
C TYR A 39 -19.40 -3.01 35.24
N SER A 40 -18.07 -2.90 35.34
CA SER A 40 -17.39 -2.31 36.51
C SER A 40 -17.14 -0.81 36.40
N PHE A 41 -17.01 -0.29 35.17
CA PHE A 41 -16.67 1.12 34.89
C PHE A 41 -17.78 1.90 34.20
N SER A 42 -18.95 1.28 33.98
CA SER A 42 -20.10 2.02 33.49
C SER A 42 -20.73 2.87 34.59
N GLU A 43 -21.01 4.13 34.26
CA GLU A 43 -21.78 5.06 35.09
C GLU A 43 -23.30 4.77 35.04
N GLN A 44 -23.73 3.91 34.12
CA GLN A 44 -25.10 3.38 34.01
C GLN A 44 -25.18 1.99 34.63
N ASP A 45 -26.23 1.73 35.42
CA ASP A 45 -26.56 0.41 35.97
C ASP A 45 -26.98 -0.55 34.85
N LEU A 46 -25.99 -1.13 34.15
CA LEU A 46 -26.24 -2.15 33.15
C LEU A 46 -26.52 -3.49 33.82
N THR A 47 -27.53 -4.18 33.29
CA THR A 47 -27.74 -5.59 33.62
C THR A 47 -26.57 -6.44 33.10
N ILE A 48 -26.40 -7.63 33.68
CA ILE A 48 -25.33 -8.57 33.29
C ILE A 48 -25.40 -8.91 31.79
N ALA A 49 -26.61 -8.97 31.21
CA ALA A 49 -26.79 -9.23 29.79
C ALA A 49 -26.30 -8.06 28.92
N GLU A 50 -26.56 -6.82 29.35
CA GLU A 50 -26.16 -5.63 28.61
C GLU A 50 -24.65 -5.36 28.68
N SER A 51 -24.01 -5.66 29.80
CA SER A 51 -22.54 -5.54 29.91
C SER A 51 -21.82 -6.56 29.02
N ILE A 52 -22.36 -7.78 28.88
CA ILE A 52 -21.86 -8.77 27.92
C ILE A 52 -22.01 -8.25 26.49
N ALA A 53 -23.21 -7.76 26.13
CA ALA A 53 -23.48 -7.21 24.82
C ALA A 53 -22.59 -5.98 24.50
N ALA A 54 -22.37 -5.10 25.47
CA ALA A 54 -21.49 -3.93 25.31
C ALA A 54 -20.03 -4.33 25.12
N GLY A 55 -19.53 -5.32 25.88
CA GLY A 55 -18.15 -5.78 25.75
C GLY A 55 -17.86 -6.44 24.40
N PHE A 56 -18.71 -7.36 23.96
CA PHE A 56 -18.57 -7.99 22.64
C PHE A 56 -18.93 -7.04 21.50
N GLY A 57 -19.88 -6.12 21.70
CA GLY A 57 -20.21 -5.07 20.74
C GLY A 57 -19.06 -4.10 20.52
N GLY A 58 -18.37 -3.69 21.59
CA GLY A 58 -17.14 -2.89 21.52
C GLY A 58 -16.03 -3.61 20.78
N LEU A 59 -15.82 -4.90 21.08
CA LEU A 59 -14.86 -5.73 20.37
C LEU A 59 -15.18 -5.85 18.86
N ALA A 60 -16.45 -6.05 18.50
CA ALA A 60 -16.88 -6.09 17.11
C ALA A 60 -16.61 -4.75 16.39
N GLY A 61 -16.82 -3.62 17.08
CA GLY A 61 -16.48 -2.29 16.59
C GLY A 61 -14.98 -2.12 16.33
N ILE A 62 -14.12 -2.62 17.23
CA ILE A 62 -12.66 -2.60 17.05
C ILE A 62 -12.24 -3.41 15.82
N ILE A 63 -12.79 -4.62 15.65
CA ILE A 63 -12.48 -5.48 14.50
C ILE A 63 -12.91 -4.81 13.19
N LEU A 64 -14.14 -4.31 13.13
CA LEU A 64 -14.64 -3.58 11.96
C LEU A 64 -13.81 -2.33 11.67
N GLY A 65 -13.43 -1.58 12.71
CA GLY A 65 -12.57 -0.41 12.59
C GLY A 65 -11.20 -0.74 12.02
N LEU A 66 -10.57 -1.83 12.48
CA LEU A 66 -9.28 -2.30 11.96
C LEU A 66 -9.37 -2.73 10.50
N ILE A 67 -10.42 -3.45 10.12
CA ILE A 67 -10.67 -3.85 8.72
C ILE A 67 -10.88 -2.61 7.85
N GLY A 68 -11.72 -1.67 8.31
CA GLY A 68 -11.96 -0.41 7.63
C GLY A 68 -10.69 0.41 7.45
N ALA A 69 -9.83 0.48 8.47
CA ALA A 69 -8.53 1.16 8.40
C ALA A 69 -7.59 0.49 7.38
N ALA A 70 -7.52 -0.85 7.37
CA ALA A 70 -6.71 -1.58 6.41
C ALA A 70 -7.15 -1.31 4.96
N ILE A 71 -8.46 -1.36 4.69
CA ILE A 71 -9.03 -1.03 3.38
C ILE A 71 -8.76 0.44 3.04
N GLY A 72 -8.95 1.35 4.00
CA GLY A 72 -8.68 2.78 3.82
C GLY A 72 -7.24 3.07 3.44
N ILE A 73 -6.27 2.37 4.04
CA ILE A 73 -4.86 2.47 3.67
C ILE A 73 -4.64 2.01 2.23
N ILE A 74 -5.20 0.85 1.84
CA ILE A 74 -5.06 0.33 0.47
C ILE A 74 -5.62 1.33 -0.54
N VAL A 75 -6.84 1.81 -0.32
CA VAL A 75 -7.49 2.80 -1.20
C VAL A 75 -6.71 4.12 -1.23
N GLY A 76 -6.23 4.59 -0.08
CA GLY A 76 -5.41 5.79 0.02
C GLY A 76 -4.09 5.67 -0.73
N LEU A 77 -3.40 4.54 -0.64
CA LEU A 77 -2.16 4.26 -1.38
C LEU A 77 -2.40 4.22 -2.88
N VAL A 78 -3.48 3.57 -3.34
CA VAL A 78 -3.86 3.56 -4.77
C VAL A 78 -4.17 4.98 -5.25
N GLY A 79 -4.94 5.74 -4.48
CA GLY A 79 -5.22 7.15 -4.77
C GLY A 79 -3.96 8.00 -4.85
N ALA A 80 -3.01 7.81 -3.93
CA ALA A 80 -1.72 8.50 -3.95
C ALA A 80 -0.89 8.14 -5.19
N LEU A 81 -0.89 6.86 -5.60
CA LEU A 81 -0.20 6.41 -6.80
C LEU A 81 -0.76 7.10 -8.06
N ILE A 82 -2.08 7.16 -8.19
CA ILE A 82 -2.76 7.86 -9.28
C ILE A 82 -2.43 9.35 -9.24
N GLY A 83 -2.45 9.97 -8.06
CA GLY A 83 -2.08 11.37 -7.86
C GLY A 83 -0.65 11.67 -8.30
N LEU A 84 0.30 10.78 -7.98
CA LEU A 84 1.69 10.91 -8.40
C LEU A 84 1.84 10.80 -9.92
N VAL A 85 1.14 9.87 -10.57
CA VAL A 85 1.12 9.75 -12.03
C VAL A 85 0.52 10.99 -12.68
N ALA A 86 -0.59 11.50 -12.14
CA ALA A 86 -1.23 12.71 -12.63
C ALA A 86 -0.31 13.94 -12.50
N ALA A 87 0.38 14.09 -11.36
CA ALA A 87 1.36 15.15 -11.15
C ALA A 87 2.55 15.02 -12.12
N GLY A 88 3.08 13.81 -12.32
CA GLY A 88 4.14 13.56 -13.30
C GLY A 88 3.73 13.89 -14.73
N GLY A 89 2.50 13.52 -15.13
CA GLY A 89 1.93 13.87 -16.42
C GLY A 89 1.81 15.38 -16.63
N ALA A 90 1.35 16.11 -15.60
CA ALA A 90 1.27 17.57 -15.65
C ALA A 90 2.65 18.22 -15.86
N VAL A 91 3.68 17.73 -15.18
CA VAL A 91 5.07 18.21 -15.36
C VAL A 91 5.60 17.87 -16.76
N ALA A 92 5.34 16.67 -17.27
CA ALA A 92 5.78 16.28 -18.61
C ALA A 92 5.15 17.16 -19.71
N ILE A 93 3.85 17.47 -19.60
CA ILE A 93 3.14 18.33 -20.55
C ILE A 93 3.69 19.75 -20.52
N THR A 94 3.92 20.31 -19.33
CA THR A 94 4.47 21.67 -19.20
C THR A 94 5.89 21.77 -19.76
N LEU A 95 6.75 20.78 -19.50
CA LEU A 95 8.08 20.70 -20.12
C LEU A 95 8.03 20.54 -21.63
N PHE A 96 7.08 19.77 -22.17
CA PHE A 96 6.92 19.62 -23.62
C PHE A 96 6.52 20.94 -24.28
N ILE A 97 5.57 21.68 -23.70
CA ILE A 97 5.12 22.97 -24.24
C ILE A 97 6.27 23.99 -24.27
N VAL A 98 7.10 24.03 -23.23
CA VAL A 98 8.23 24.97 -23.14
C VAL A 98 9.43 24.51 -23.96
N GLY A 99 9.73 23.21 -23.97
CA GLY A 99 10.90 22.64 -24.65
C GLY A 99 10.74 22.49 -26.17
N SER A 100 9.53 22.24 -26.65
CA SER A 100 9.24 22.04 -28.07
C SER A 100 9.69 23.23 -28.96
N PRO A 101 9.39 24.50 -28.63
CA PRO A 101 9.88 25.65 -29.39
C PRO A 101 11.41 25.75 -29.45
N ILE A 102 12.08 25.44 -28.34
CA ILE A 102 13.55 25.53 -28.24
C ILE A 102 14.19 24.51 -29.18
N ILE A 103 13.72 23.27 -29.16
CA ILE A 103 14.20 22.19 -30.03
C ILE A 103 13.90 22.52 -31.50
N ALA A 104 12.72 23.07 -31.80
CA ALA A 104 12.37 23.50 -33.15
C ALA A 104 13.32 24.58 -33.69
N ILE A 105 13.67 25.58 -32.87
CA ILE A 105 14.63 26.63 -33.25
C ILE A 105 16.02 26.05 -33.50
N ILE A 106 16.49 25.13 -32.65
CA ILE A 106 17.80 24.48 -32.82
C ILE A 106 17.83 23.65 -34.11
N LEU A 107 16.80 22.84 -34.36
CA LEU A 107 16.68 22.05 -35.59
C LEU A 107 16.63 22.96 -36.82
N PHE A 108 15.86 24.04 -36.77
CA PHE A 108 15.79 25.02 -37.86
C PHE A 108 17.15 25.66 -38.15
N ALA A 109 17.89 26.05 -37.11
CA ALA A 109 19.25 26.58 -37.26
C ALA A 109 20.23 25.54 -37.83
N LEU A 110 20.14 24.27 -37.42
CA LEU A 110 20.95 23.18 -37.95
C LEU A 110 20.63 22.88 -39.43
N LEU A 111 19.36 22.90 -39.82
CA LEU A 111 18.94 22.75 -41.22
C LEU A 111 19.46 23.88 -42.10
N LEU A 112 19.40 25.13 -41.62
CA LEU A 112 19.98 26.29 -42.33
C LEU A 112 21.51 26.21 -42.43
N ARG A 113 22.20 25.65 -41.44
CA ARG A 113 23.65 25.40 -41.52
C ARG A 113 23.98 24.29 -42.51
N ARG A 114 23.20 23.21 -42.57
CA ARG A 114 23.40 22.10 -43.53
C ARG A 114 23.20 22.53 -44.99
N ASN A 115 22.26 23.42 -45.26
CA ASN A 115 22.04 23.89 -46.64
C ASN A 115 23.23 24.70 -47.20
N LYS A 116 24.10 25.23 -46.33
CA LYS A 116 25.32 25.96 -46.71
C LYS A 116 26.53 25.07 -46.95
N SER A 117 26.47 23.79 -46.56
CA SER A 117 27.57 22.82 -46.72
C SER A 117 27.41 21.90 -47.94
N VAL A 118 26.31 22.05 -48.69
CA VAL A 118 26.03 21.30 -49.92
C VAL A 118 25.96 22.30 -51.07
N CYS A 119 27.08 22.96 -51.36
CA CYS A 119 27.28 23.50 -52.70
C CYS A 119 27.67 22.30 -53.58
N PRO A 120 26.91 21.99 -54.65
CA PRO A 120 27.37 21.05 -55.67
C PRO A 120 28.66 21.61 -56.27
N ASP A 121 29.70 20.79 -56.34
CA ASP A 121 30.91 21.11 -57.08
C ASP A 121 30.52 21.48 -58.53
N PRO A 122 30.89 22.67 -59.04
CA PRO A 122 30.53 23.11 -60.39
C PRO A 122 31.24 22.31 -61.51
N GLY A 123 31.94 21.22 -61.17
CA GLY A 123 32.54 20.27 -62.10
C GLY A 123 31.66 19.07 -62.48
N ALA A 124 30.44 18.93 -61.94
CA ALA A 124 29.56 17.79 -62.20
C ALA A 124 28.74 17.90 -63.51
N HIS A 125 29.31 18.51 -64.56
CA HIS A 125 28.81 18.31 -65.92
C HIS A 125 29.50 17.08 -66.50
N PRO A 126 28.79 16.03 -66.96
CA PRO A 126 29.44 14.97 -67.71
C PRO A 126 30.02 15.60 -68.98
N ALA A 127 31.34 15.51 -69.14
CA ALA A 127 32.00 15.84 -70.39
C ALA A 127 31.40 14.96 -71.50
N ALA A 128 30.82 15.63 -72.50
CA ALA A 128 30.36 15.03 -73.74
C ALA A 128 31.53 14.50 -74.57
#